data_AF-A0A4Q4SRI1-F1
#
_entry.id   AF-A0A4Q4SRI1-F1
#
_cell.length_a   1.000
_cell.length_b   1.000
_cell.length_c   1.000
_cell.angle_alpha   90.00
_cell.angle_beta   90.00
_cell.angle_gamma   90.00
#
_symmetry.space_group_name_H-M   'P 1'
#
loop_
_entity.id
_entity.type
_entity.pdbx_description
1 polymer ?
#
loop_
_entity_poly.entity_id
_entity_poly.type
_entity_poly.pdbx_seq_one_letter_code
_entity_poly.pdbx_strand_id
1 'polypeptide(L)'
;MERHVSSLTPWSSLTTRYDVRVEDNLQSHDSWQPIPELSVSDADVSVFFLETNDIVYSTPVVDPWFAAEEGPFSRSTSYGNITYYQSNQPVKALACVQQYQFCNPSLNHNESCTPLMGIFEAARSAPATVFSQSKDIDRFLWSLAAIQNMAGGFTEISMVLRGGSLLASDYVSQFGQDGLPDNQWELELEHWFKFTMADLQRAIVDQATGPVVPEARSFHSPPTSPGARAICSNQKIRSDSYTSFNVLGLILIFSLGSLIMLISACLPTVTARVQRYKNPFASIEWVTSDTLQLQRLAHEAIGAGQWEGACDDYPRTRKGDLLAVIDISDGKHPVLRAPGEIRVPKDVKHAEGQGDEKRVSEEQRKDSAQESLLSVELPRISLELSHRFAAGVC
;
A
#
# COMPACT_ATOMS: atom_id res chain seq x y z
N MET A 1 -4.50 41.58 -49.83
CA MET A 1 -4.09 42.36 -48.64
C MET A 1 -4.33 41.48 -47.44
N GLU A 2 -3.23 41.01 -46.86
CA GLU A 2 -3.17 39.98 -45.83
C GLU A 2 -3.81 40.41 -44.50
N ARG A 3 -4.31 39.42 -43.75
CA ARG A 3 -3.98 39.27 -42.32
C ARG A 3 -4.33 37.87 -41.80
N HIS A 4 -3.30 37.11 -41.46
CA HIS A 4 -3.32 35.96 -40.54
C HIS A 4 -3.34 36.44 -39.08
N VAL A 5 -4.05 35.73 -38.19
CA VAL A 5 -3.73 35.38 -36.77
C VAL A 5 -4.80 34.33 -36.34
N SER A 6 -4.52 33.02 -36.22
CA SER A 6 -4.03 32.22 -35.07
C SER A 6 -5.10 31.69 -34.09
N SER A 7 -5.20 30.35 -34.05
CA SER A 7 -5.35 29.44 -32.88
C SER A 7 -6.48 29.60 -31.85
N LEU A 8 -7.31 28.56 -31.70
CA LEU A 8 -7.48 27.69 -30.49
C LEU A 8 -8.86 26.99 -30.49
N THR A 9 -8.86 25.69 -30.22
CA THR A 9 -10.03 24.82 -29.93
C THR A 9 -10.85 25.33 -28.73
N PRO A 10 -12.13 24.96 -28.55
CA PRO A 10 -12.41 23.76 -27.75
C PRO A 10 -13.66 22.96 -28.14
N TRP A 11 -13.58 21.67 -27.84
CA TRP A 11 -14.61 20.64 -27.90
C TRP A 11 -15.62 20.80 -26.76
N SER A 12 -16.93 20.78 -27.04
CA SER A 12 -17.99 20.64 -26.03
C SER A 12 -18.56 19.21 -26.04
N SER A 13 -18.67 18.57 -24.87
CA SER A 13 -19.49 17.36 -24.67
C SER A 13 -20.54 17.71 -23.63
N LEU A 14 -21.78 17.30 -23.93
CA LEU A 14 -22.99 17.57 -23.16
C LEU A 14 -23.46 16.27 -22.53
N THR A 15 -23.62 16.26 -21.21
CA THR A 15 -24.62 15.40 -20.55
C THR A 15 -25.93 16.20 -20.61
N THR A 16 -27.01 15.55 -21.03
CA THR A 16 -28.20 16.11 -21.68
C THR A 16 -28.71 17.45 -21.09
N ARG A 17 -28.18 18.57 -21.62
CA ARG A 17 -28.90 19.83 -21.88
C ARG A 17 -28.96 19.95 -23.39
N TYR A 18 -30.11 20.30 -23.97
CA TYR A 18 -30.14 20.75 -25.36
C TYR A 18 -29.46 22.14 -25.44
N ASP A 19 -28.21 22.21 -25.90
CA ASP A 19 -27.60 23.47 -26.33
C ASP A 19 -28.00 23.72 -27.80
N VAL A 20 -29.22 24.24 -27.98
CA VAL A 20 -29.45 25.16 -29.09
C VAL A 20 -28.95 26.50 -28.59
N ARG A 21 -27.89 27.03 -29.19
CA ARG A 21 -27.41 28.41 -28.95
C ARG A 21 -28.58 29.39 -29.12
N VAL A 22 -29.22 29.72 -28.02
CA VAL A 22 -30.04 30.91 -27.86
C VAL A 22 -29.42 31.63 -26.68
N GLU A 23 -28.73 32.72 -26.98
CA GLU A 23 -28.36 33.73 -25.99
C GLU A 23 -29.66 34.20 -25.34
N ASP A 24 -30.01 33.65 -24.16
CA ASP A 24 -30.68 34.34 -23.05
C ASP A 24 -31.06 33.37 -21.91
N ASN A 25 -30.65 33.73 -20.69
CA ASN A 25 -31.12 33.25 -19.39
C ASN A 25 -30.83 31.79 -18.95
N LEU A 26 -29.89 31.67 -18.00
CA LEU A 26 -29.53 30.47 -17.23
C LEU A 26 -30.66 30.04 -16.25
N GLN A 27 -31.77 29.52 -16.77
CA GLN A 27 -32.66 28.64 -16.03
C GLN A 27 -32.69 27.29 -16.75
N SER A 28 -31.93 26.33 -16.25
CA SER A 28 -31.88 24.98 -16.82
C SER A 28 -33.15 24.22 -16.49
N HIS A 29 -34.14 24.32 -17.38
CA HIS A 29 -35.25 23.39 -17.43
C HIS A 29 -34.81 22.15 -18.21
N ASP A 30 -35.00 20.97 -17.61
CA ASP A 30 -34.79 19.70 -18.30
C ASP A 30 -35.89 19.55 -19.36
N SER A 31 -35.52 19.75 -20.63
CA SER A 31 -36.42 19.69 -21.78
C SER A 31 -36.43 18.32 -22.44
N TRP A 32 -35.69 17.35 -21.89
CA TRP A 32 -35.64 16.01 -22.43
C TRP A 32 -36.91 15.24 -22.10
N GLN A 33 -37.61 14.79 -23.16
CA GLN A 33 -38.74 13.87 -23.04
C GLN A 33 -38.26 12.49 -23.52
N PRO A 34 -38.02 11.53 -22.62
CA PRO A 34 -37.58 10.20 -23.01
C PRO A 34 -38.67 9.49 -23.82
N ILE A 35 -38.25 8.58 -24.69
CA ILE A 35 -39.17 7.59 -25.27
C ILE A 35 -39.78 6.72 -24.16
N PRO A 36 -40.96 6.12 -24.35
CA PRO A 36 -41.62 5.33 -23.31
C PRO A 36 -40.73 4.27 -22.66
N GLU A 37 -39.84 3.65 -23.44
CA GLU A 37 -38.91 2.62 -22.98
C GLU A 37 -37.82 3.15 -22.04
N LEU A 38 -37.49 4.44 -22.13
CA LEU A 38 -36.54 5.13 -21.26
C LEU A 38 -37.22 5.98 -20.17
N SER A 39 -38.56 6.00 -20.14
CA SER A 39 -39.35 6.74 -19.14
C SER A 39 -39.47 5.92 -17.86
N VAL A 40 -38.36 5.78 -17.13
CA VAL A 40 -38.31 5.11 -15.84
C VAL A 40 -38.65 6.10 -14.71
N SER A 41 -39.63 5.77 -13.87
CA SER A 41 -39.95 6.56 -12.68
C SER A 41 -38.92 6.35 -11.58
N ASP A 42 -38.72 7.36 -10.73
CA ASP A 42 -37.86 7.27 -9.54
C ASP A 42 -36.43 6.81 -9.86
N ALA A 43 -35.85 7.34 -10.93
CA ALA A 43 -34.47 7.05 -11.32
C ALA A 43 -33.89 8.20 -12.16
N ASP A 44 -32.56 8.30 -12.16
CA ASP A 44 -31.84 9.14 -13.11
C ASP A 44 -31.52 8.31 -14.35
N VAL A 45 -31.85 8.83 -15.54
CA VAL A 45 -31.55 8.15 -16.80
C VAL A 45 -30.49 8.96 -17.55
N SER A 46 -29.35 8.33 -17.81
CA SER A 46 -28.25 8.90 -18.60
C SER A 46 -28.11 8.16 -19.92
N VAL A 47 -27.96 8.89 -21.03
CA VAL A 47 -27.74 8.30 -22.37
C VAL A 47 -26.36 8.71 -22.87
N PHE A 48 -25.51 7.72 -23.11
CA PHE A 48 -24.14 7.87 -23.60
C PHE A 48 -24.11 7.56 -25.09
N PHE A 49 -23.67 8.53 -25.88
CA PHE A 49 -23.51 8.38 -27.31
C PHE A 49 -22.03 8.07 -27.61
N LEU A 50 -21.80 6.89 -28.18
CA LEU A 50 -20.51 6.52 -28.75
C LEU A 50 -20.50 6.94 -30.21
N GLU A 51 -19.79 8.02 -30.49
CA GLU A 51 -19.50 8.45 -31.85
C GLU A 51 -18.34 7.63 -32.39
N THR A 52 -18.66 6.60 -33.18
CA THR A 52 -17.66 5.69 -33.74
C THR A 52 -16.75 6.38 -34.78
N ASN A 53 -17.16 7.56 -35.29
CA ASN A 53 -16.38 8.35 -36.25
C ASN A 53 -15.89 7.47 -37.44
N ASP A 54 -14.74 7.80 -38.03
CA ASP A 54 -14.05 6.99 -39.03
C ASP A 54 -13.13 5.91 -38.40
N ILE A 55 -13.42 5.46 -37.16
CA ILE A 55 -12.64 4.41 -36.51
C ILE A 55 -12.93 3.07 -37.21
N VAL A 56 -11.86 2.44 -37.69
CA VAL A 56 -11.88 1.13 -38.32
C VAL A 56 -11.30 0.08 -37.36
N TYR A 57 -11.79 -1.15 -37.47
CA TYR A 57 -11.43 -2.26 -36.59
C TYR A 57 -10.58 -3.29 -37.34
N SER A 58 -9.61 -3.90 -36.65
CA SER A 58 -8.73 -4.95 -37.23
C SER A 58 -9.48 -6.28 -37.44
N THR A 59 -10.49 -6.56 -36.62
CA THR A 59 -11.34 -7.77 -36.66
C THR A 59 -12.82 -7.38 -36.59
N PRO A 60 -13.76 -8.25 -37.01
CA PRO A 60 -15.18 -7.98 -36.79
C PRO A 60 -15.47 -7.97 -35.28
N VAL A 61 -16.28 -7.01 -34.84
CA VAL A 61 -16.68 -6.86 -33.42
C VAL A 61 -18.20 -6.98 -33.31
N VAL A 62 -18.67 -7.94 -32.51
CA VAL A 62 -20.11 -8.28 -32.35
C VAL A 62 -20.73 -7.62 -31.11
N ASP A 63 -19.92 -6.87 -30.34
CA ASP A 63 -20.39 -6.12 -29.18
C ASP A 63 -21.51 -5.12 -29.57
N PRO A 64 -22.68 -5.09 -28.89
CA PRO A 64 -23.80 -4.23 -29.29
C PRO A 64 -23.47 -2.74 -29.38
N TRP A 65 -22.61 -2.24 -28.48
CA TRP A 65 -22.26 -0.82 -28.38
C TRP A 65 -21.06 -0.43 -29.25
N PHE A 66 -20.12 -1.35 -29.44
CA PHE A 66 -18.94 -1.17 -30.30
C PHE A 66 -19.04 -1.86 -31.68
N ALA A 67 -20.23 -2.33 -32.07
CA ALA A 67 -20.39 -3.24 -33.21
C ALA A 67 -19.74 -2.71 -34.49
N ALA A 68 -18.89 -3.53 -35.09
CA ALA A 68 -18.18 -3.24 -36.33
C ALA A 68 -18.08 -4.51 -37.18
N GLU A 69 -19.20 -4.88 -37.80
CA GLU A 69 -19.34 -6.10 -38.59
C GLU A 69 -19.29 -5.84 -40.09
N GLU A 70 -19.32 -4.57 -40.55
CA GLU A 70 -19.24 -4.28 -41.96
C GLU A 70 -17.82 -4.49 -42.48
N GLY A 71 -17.68 -5.42 -43.41
CA GLY A 71 -16.41 -5.78 -44.03
C GLY A 71 -16.39 -7.24 -44.48
N PRO A 72 -15.22 -7.80 -44.81
CA PRO A 72 -13.90 -7.14 -44.78
C PRO A 72 -13.73 -6.12 -45.91
N PHE A 73 -13.18 -4.96 -45.59
CA PHE A 73 -12.65 -3.99 -46.55
C PHE A 73 -11.13 -4.08 -46.62
N SER A 74 -10.54 -3.61 -47.73
CA SER A 74 -9.08 -3.63 -47.91
C SER A 74 -8.55 -2.25 -48.23
N ARG A 75 -7.51 -1.81 -47.52
CA ARG A 75 -6.79 -0.54 -47.77
C ARG A 75 -5.32 -0.82 -48.04
N SER A 76 -4.79 -0.31 -49.15
CA SER A 76 -3.36 -0.37 -49.43
C SER A 76 -2.63 0.67 -48.58
N THR A 77 -1.66 0.24 -47.78
CA THR A 77 -0.78 1.10 -46.99
C THR A 77 0.67 0.96 -47.47
N SER A 78 1.57 1.82 -46.97
CA SER A 78 3.02 1.70 -47.23
C SER A 78 3.64 0.39 -46.71
N TYR A 79 2.95 -0.31 -45.81
CA TYR A 79 3.41 -1.56 -45.19
C TYR A 79 2.71 -2.81 -45.75
N GLY A 80 1.80 -2.64 -46.71
CA GLY A 80 1.01 -3.72 -47.31
C GLY A 80 -0.50 -3.44 -47.29
N ASN A 81 -1.27 -4.40 -47.79
CA ASN A 81 -2.73 -4.34 -47.72
C ASN A 81 -3.18 -4.72 -46.31
N ILE A 82 -3.93 -3.82 -45.66
CA ILE A 82 -4.59 -4.11 -44.39
C ILE A 82 -6.07 -4.39 -44.65
N THR A 83 -6.61 -5.36 -43.92
CA THR A 83 -8.03 -5.64 -43.87
C THR A 83 -8.63 -4.91 -42.67
N TYR A 84 -9.80 -4.32 -42.85
CA TYR A 84 -10.48 -3.62 -41.77
C TYR A 84 -12.00 -3.79 -41.83
N TYR A 85 -12.63 -3.55 -40.70
CA TYR A 85 -14.08 -3.57 -40.49
C TYR A 85 -14.53 -2.20 -39.98
N GLN A 86 -15.80 -1.86 -40.15
CA GLN A 86 -16.35 -0.58 -39.71
C GLN A 86 -17.74 -0.78 -39.08
N SER A 87 -18.16 0.20 -38.29
CA SER A 87 -19.52 0.26 -37.76
C SER A 87 -20.51 0.57 -38.89
N ASN A 88 -21.69 -0.06 -38.83
CA ASN A 88 -22.82 0.24 -39.71
C ASN A 88 -23.62 1.48 -39.29
N GLN A 89 -23.34 2.02 -38.09
CA GLN A 89 -24.01 3.18 -37.55
C GLN A 89 -22.98 4.23 -37.10
N PRO A 90 -23.17 5.52 -37.45
CA PRO A 90 -22.22 6.56 -37.07
C PRO A 90 -22.19 6.79 -35.55
N VAL A 91 -23.32 6.55 -34.89
CA VAL A 91 -23.49 6.74 -33.45
C VAL A 91 -24.25 5.55 -32.89
N LYS A 92 -23.77 5.01 -31.77
CA LYS A 92 -24.47 4.00 -30.96
C LYS A 92 -24.71 4.55 -29.56
N ALA A 93 -25.91 4.31 -29.03
CA ALA A 93 -26.32 4.85 -27.73
C ALA A 93 -26.41 3.74 -26.67
N LEU A 94 -25.95 4.04 -25.47
CA LEU A 94 -26.09 3.21 -24.28
C LEU A 94 -26.83 4.02 -23.21
N ALA A 95 -27.95 3.50 -22.71
CA ALA A 95 -28.69 4.15 -21.63
C ALA A 95 -28.44 3.45 -20.29
N CYS A 96 -28.18 4.23 -19.24
CA CYS A 96 -27.99 3.76 -17.89
C CYS A 96 -29.07 4.36 -16.98
N VAL A 97 -29.71 3.50 -16.19
CA VAL A 97 -30.69 3.88 -15.18
C VAL A 97 -30.03 3.75 -13.81
N GLN A 98 -30.02 4.84 -13.03
CA GLN A 98 -29.36 4.91 -11.74
C GLN A 98 -30.37 5.26 -10.66
N GLN A 99 -30.29 4.54 -9.53
CA GLN A 99 -31.11 4.79 -8.36
C GLN A 99 -30.24 4.86 -7.12
N TYR A 100 -30.63 5.75 -6.21
CA TYR A 100 -29.89 6.07 -5.01
C TYR A 100 -30.81 5.98 -3.79
N GLN A 101 -30.22 5.59 -2.67
CA GLN A 101 -30.87 5.67 -1.37
C GLN A 101 -29.84 6.07 -0.31
N PHE A 102 -30.27 6.85 0.67
CA PHE A 102 -29.45 7.24 1.80
C PHE A 102 -29.97 6.58 3.07
N CYS A 103 -29.07 5.96 3.83
CA CYS A 103 -29.43 5.18 5.01
C CYS A 103 -28.81 5.75 6.29
N ASN A 104 -29.62 5.88 7.34
CA ASN A 104 -29.20 6.19 8.70
C ASN A 104 -29.14 4.91 9.55
N PRO A 105 -27.92 4.45 9.93
CA PRO A 105 -27.75 3.23 10.71
C PRO A 105 -28.25 3.35 12.15
N SER A 106 -28.62 4.55 12.62
CA SER A 106 -29.16 4.77 13.96
C SER A 106 -30.65 4.43 14.06
N LEU A 107 -31.32 4.22 12.92
CA LEU A 107 -32.75 3.89 12.85
C LEU A 107 -32.96 2.38 12.71
N ASN A 108 -34.18 1.92 13.00
CA ASN A 108 -34.57 0.53 12.78
C ASN A 108 -34.54 0.18 11.27
N HIS A 109 -34.20 -1.06 10.94
CA HIS A 109 -33.92 -1.51 9.58
C HIS A 109 -34.98 -1.09 8.54
N ASN A 110 -36.26 -1.16 8.88
CA ASN A 110 -37.37 -0.88 7.94
C ASN A 110 -37.59 0.62 7.63
N GLU A 111 -37.07 1.53 8.47
CA GLU A 111 -37.20 2.98 8.30
C GLU A 111 -35.82 3.66 8.16
N SER A 112 -34.78 2.83 7.96
CA SER A 112 -33.40 3.30 7.98
C SER A 112 -32.96 3.96 6.69
N CYS A 113 -33.67 3.79 5.58
CA CYS A 113 -33.26 4.30 4.27
C CYS A 113 -34.37 5.08 3.58
N THR A 114 -33.98 6.01 2.71
CA THR A 114 -34.91 6.62 1.75
C THR A 114 -35.36 5.55 0.75
N PRO A 115 -36.52 5.70 0.10
CA PRO A 115 -36.83 4.91 -1.09
C PRO A 115 -35.75 5.09 -2.16
N LEU A 116 -35.64 4.11 -3.06
CA LEU A 116 -34.81 4.23 -4.26
C LEU A 116 -35.41 5.29 -5.17
N MET A 117 -34.63 6.31 -5.50
CA MET A 117 -35.02 7.41 -6.39
C MET A 117 -33.79 8.01 -7.09
N GLY A 118 -33.98 8.98 -7.97
CA GLY A 118 -32.87 9.78 -8.52
C GLY A 118 -32.03 10.43 -7.41
N ILE A 119 -30.75 10.73 -7.69
CA ILE A 119 -29.81 11.22 -6.68
C ILE A 119 -30.29 12.54 -6.06
N PHE A 120 -30.90 13.41 -6.86
CA PHE A 120 -31.38 14.70 -6.41
C PHE A 120 -32.58 14.56 -5.47
N GLU A 121 -33.56 13.74 -5.82
CA GLU A 121 -34.74 13.44 -5.01
C GLU A 121 -34.33 12.71 -3.72
N ALA A 122 -33.39 11.77 -3.80
CA ALA A 122 -32.89 11.00 -2.66
C ALA A 122 -32.20 11.94 -1.67
N ALA A 123 -31.30 12.80 -2.18
CA ALA A 123 -30.58 13.78 -1.39
C ALA A 123 -31.51 14.80 -0.73
N ARG A 124 -32.55 15.24 -1.45
CA ARG A 124 -33.53 16.22 -0.96
C ARG A 124 -34.48 15.64 0.09
N SER A 125 -34.88 14.37 -0.07
CA SER A 125 -35.83 13.72 0.84
C SER A 125 -35.17 13.18 2.12
N ALA A 126 -33.89 12.80 2.08
CA ALA A 126 -33.17 12.21 3.20
C ALA A 126 -33.18 13.06 4.50
N PRO A 127 -32.96 14.39 4.49
CA PRO A 127 -33.02 15.22 5.69
C PRO A 127 -34.39 15.23 6.37
N ALA A 128 -35.46 15.18 5.58
CA ALA A 128 -36.83 15.24 6.09
C ALA A 128 -37.36 13.88 6.59
N THR A 129 -36.78 12.78 6.11
CA THR A 129 -37.28 11.42 6.36
C THR A 129 -36.38 10.65 7.31
N VAL A 130 -35.11 10.47 6.95
CA VAL A 130 -34.17 9.52 7.56
C VAL A 130 -33.16 10.22 8.50
N PHE A 131 -32.87 11.50 8.24
CA PHE A 131 -31.94 12.32 9.04
C PHE A 131 -32.65 13.50 9.72
N SER A 132 -33.87 13.29 10.21
CA SER A 132 -34.72 14.33 10.80
C SER A 132 -34.23 14.87 12.15
N GLN A 133 -33.32 14.16 12.83
CA GLN A 133 -32.73 14.63 14.09
C GLN A 133 -31.64 15.69 13.81
N SER A 134 -31.65 16.78 14.58
CA SER A 134 -30.75 17.93 14.39
C SER A 134 -29.25 17.61 14.45
N LYS A 135 -28.85 16.58 15.20
CA LYS A 135 -27.44 16.13 15.26
C LYS A 135 -27.01 15.34 14.02
N ASP A 136 -27.95 14.66 13.37
CA ASP A 136 -27.68 13.74 12.26
C ASP A 136 -27.87 14.45 10.91
N ILE A 137 -28.72 15.48 10.87
CA ILE A 137 -28.88 16.33 9.69
C ILE A 137 -27.58 17.08 9.33
N ASP A 138 -26.91 17.71 10.30
CA ASP A 138 -25.66 18.45 10.06
C ASP A 138 -24.55 17.53 9.52
N ARG A 139 -24.51 16.32 10.07
CA ARG A 139 -23.57 15.26 9.69
C ARG A 139 -23.83 14.75 8.28
N PHE A 140 -25.10 14.49 7.99
CA PHE A 140 -25.56 14.08 6.68
C PHE A 140 -25.27 15.15 5.64
N LEU A 141 -25.64 16.41 5.88
CA LEU A 141 -25.43 17.53 4.96
C LEU A 141 -23.95 17.76 4.65
N TRP A 142 -23.06 17.62 5.65
CA TRP A 142 -21.62 17.68 5.41
C TRP A 142 -21.14 16.58 4.46
N SER A 143 -21.60 15.34 4.66
CA SER A 143 -21.24 14.21 3.82
C SER A 143 -21.86 14.33 2.42
N LEU A 144 -23.11 14.78 2.35
CA LEU A 144 -23.83 15.02 1.09
C LEU A 144 -23.15 16.10 0.25
N ALA A 145 -22.60 17.15 0.87
CA ALA A 145 -21.89 18.19 0.15
C ALA A 145 -20.66 17.64 -0.60
N ALA A 146 -19.94 16.67 -0.04
CA ALA A 146 -18.85 15.99 -0.74
C ALA A 146 -19.38 15.22 -1.96
N ILE A 147 -20.49 14.49 -1.81
CA ILE A 147 -21.11 13.73 -2.90
C ILE A 147 -21.57 14.67 -4.02
N GLN A 148 -22.25 15.77 -3.68
CA GLN A 148 -22.83 16.67 -4.68
C GLN A 148 -21.81 17.57 -5.39
N ASN A 149 -20.76 17.99 -4.70
CA ASN A 149 -19.82 18.99 -5.24
C ASN A 149 -18.48 18.39 -5.68
N MET A 150 -18.14 17.18 -5.24
CA MET A 150 -16.82 16.59 -5.49
C MET A 150 -16.88 15.20 -6.15
N ALA A 151 -17.96 14.45 -5.99
CA ALA A 151 -18.16 13.19 -6.71
C ALA A 151 -18.91 13.47 -8.02
N GLY A 152 -18.26 13.22 -9.16
CA GLY A 152 -18.80 13.55 -10.48
C GLY A 152 -19.66 12.43 -11.09
N GLY A 153 -19.54 11.21 -10.57
CA GLY A 153 -20.31 10.06 -11.02
C GLY A 153 -20.18 9.81 -12.53
N PHE A 154 -21.28 9.40 -13.17
CA PHE A 154 -21.30 9.14 -14.62
C PHE A 154 -21.21 10.44 -15.44
N THR A 155 -21.52 11.60 -14.84
CA THR A 155 -21.39 12.90 -15.50
C THR A 155 -19.93 13.26 -15.77
N GLU A 156 -19.02 12.92 -14.86
CA GLU A 156 -17.59 13.15 -15.05
C GLU A 156 -17.01 12.30 -16.20
N ILE A 157 -17.50 11.06 -16.32
CA ILE A 157 -17.16 10.13 -17.40
C ILE A 157 -17.50 10.77 -18.75
N SER A 158 -18.69 11.33 -18.93
CA SER A 158 -19.11 11.92 -20.22
C SER A 158 -18.61 13.35 -20.46
N MET A 159 -18.54 14.21 -19.43
CA MET A 159 -18.17 15.62 -19.61
C MET A 159 -16.66 15.85 -19.62
N VAL A 160 -15.95 15.19 -18.71
CA VAL A 160 -14.54 15.47 -18.42
C VAL A 160 -13.64 14.45 -19.10
N LEU A 161 -13.84 13.16 -18.82
CA LEU A 161 -12.94 12.10 -19.29
C LEU A 161 -13.21 11.70 -20.75
N ARG A 162 -14.48 11.73 -21.18
CA ARG A 162 -14.93 11.40 -22.54
C ARG A 162 -14.38 10.05 -22.98
N GLY A 163 -13.83 9.94 -24.20
CA GLY A 163 -13.22 8.71 -24.71
C GLY A 163 -12.07 8.19 -23.83
N GLY A 164 -11.39 9.05 -23.06
CA GLY A 164 -10.34 8.61 -22.13
C GLY A 164 -10.85 7.78 -20.94
N SER A 165 -12.18 7.69 -20.75
CA SER A 165 -12.80 6.81 -19.75
C SER A 165 -13.09 5.39 -20.26
N LEU A 166 -12.91 5.13 -21.57
CA LEU A 166 -13.18 3.83 -22.18
C LEU A 166 -11.93 2.96 -22.10
N LEU A 167 -12.06 1.72 -21.63
CA LEU A 167 -11.05 0.67 -21.74
C LEU A 167 -10.69 0.40 -23.20
N ALA A 168 -11.67 0.50 -24.11
CA ALA A 168 -11.45 0.34 -25.54
C ALA A 168 -10.42 1.33 -26.10
N SER A 169 -10.30 2.52 -25.50
CA SER A 169 -9.35 3.56 -25.95
C SER A 169 -7.89 3.14 -25.80
N ASP A 170 -7.57 2.22 -24.88
CA ASP A 170 -6.21 1.69 -24.71
C ASP A 170 -5.75 0.84 -25.92
N TYR A 171 -6.70 0.37 -26.72
CA TYR A 171 -6.46 -0.45 -27.92
C TYR A 171 -6.61 0.33 -29.23
N VAL A 172 -6.80 1.65 -29.15
CA VAL A 172 -6.84 2.54 -30.32
C VAL A 172 -5.41 2.90 -30.72
N SER A 173 -5.09 2.75 -32.00
CA SER A 173 -3.82 3.16 -32.58
C SER A 173 -4.02 4.07 -33.80
N GLN A 174 -2.92 4.54 -34.40
CA GLN A 174 -2.96 5.26 -35.68
C GLN A 174 -3.62 4.44 -36.80
N PHE A 175 -3.63 3.11 -36.69
CA PHE A 175 -4.20 2.21 -37.70
C PHE A 175 -5.67 1.87 -37.45
N GLY A 176 -6.28 2.42 -36.39
CA GLY A 176 -7.63 2.10 -35.96
C GLY A 176 -7.64 1.34 -34.64
N GLN A 177 -8.80 0.77 -34.35
CA GLN A 177 -9.09 -0.01 -33.16
C GLN A 177 -8.69 -1.48 -33.35
N ASP A 178 -8.06 -2.07 -32.35
CA ASP A 178 -7.82 -3.51 -32.37
C ASP A 178 -9.13 -4.30 -32.14
N GLY A 179 -9.06 -5.62 -32.22
CA GLY A 179 -10.19 -6.48 -31.91
C GLY A 179 -10.66 -6.29 -30.47
N LEU A 180 -11.97 -6.09 -30.30
CA LEU A 180 -12.62 -5.99 -29.00
C LEU A 180 -13.34 -7.31 -28.67
N PRO A 181 -13.46 -7.66 -27.37
CA PRO A 181 -14.27 -8.80 -26.95
C PRO A 181 -15.77 -8.53 -27.18
N ASP A 182 -16.55 -9.60 -27.32
CA ASP A 182 -17.99 -9.54 -27.58
C ASP A 182 -18.81 -8.89 -26.45
N ASN A 183 -18.23 -8.77 -25.25
CA ASN A 183 -18.84 -8.16 -24.06
C ASN A 183 -18.11 -6.89 -23.61
N GLN A 184 -17.47 -6.16 -24.53
CA GLN A 184 -16.76 -4.92 -24.21
C GLN A 184 -17.64 -3.92 -23.46
N TRP A 185 -18.90 -3.72 -23.87
CA TRP A 185 -19.82 -2.78 -23.21
C TRP A 185 -20.04 -3.10 -21.72
N GLU A 186 -20.02 -4.37 -21.34
CA GLU A 186 -20.14 -4.80 -19.94
C GLU A 186 -18.87 -4.45 -19.17
N LEU A 187 -17.70 -4.67 -19.77
CA LEU A 187 -16.40 -4.33 -19.20
C LEU A 187 -16.28 -2.82 -18.98
N GLU A 188 -16.75 -2.02 -19.93
CA GLU A 188 -16.81 -0.56 -19.81
C GLU A 188 -17.68 -0.14 -18.63
N LEU A 189 -18.89 -0.68 -18.52
CA LEU A 189 -19.80 -0.33 -17.42
C LEU A 189 -19.26 -0.79 -16.06
N GLU A 190 -18.63 -1.95 -15.98
CA GLU A 190 -17.98 -2.41 -14.75
C GLU A 190 -16.83 -1.47 -14.35
N HIS A 191 -16.04 -1.03 -15.33
CA HIS A 191 -14.96 -0.06 -15.10
C HIS A 191 -15.50 1.29 -14.63
N TRP A 192 -16.53 1.81 -15.29
CA TRP A 192 -17.19 3.07 -14.93
C TRP A 192 -17.80 3.01 -13.52
N PHE A 193 -18.43 1.89 -13.16
CA PHE A 193 -18.94 1.70 -11.80
C PHE A 193 -17.81 1.70 -10.77
N LYS A 194 -16.71 0.96 -11.01
CA LYS A 194 -15.52 0.99 -10.14
C LYS A 194 -14.93 2.38 -10.00
N PHE A 195 -14.86 3.13 -11.10
CA PHE A 195 -14.40 4.51 -11.13
C PHE A 195 -15.26 5.39 -10.22
N THR A 196 -16.59 5.35 -10.39
CA THR A 196 -17.50 6.16 -9.55
C THR A 196 -17.45 5.81 -8.07
N MET A 197 -17.26 4.53 -7.72
CA MET A 197 -17.10 4.11 -6.32
C MET A 197 -15.79 4.61 -5.72
N ALA A 198 -14.69 4.59 -6.49
CA ALA A 198 -13.41 5.15 -6.07
C ALA A 198 -13.49 6.67 -5.92
N ASP A 199 -14.17 7.34 -6.85
CA ASP A 199 -14.39 8.78 -6.83
C ASP A 199 -15.22 9.22 -5.61
N LEU A 200 -16.27 8.48 -5.28
CA LEU A 200 -17.05 8.70 -4.06
C LEU A 200 -16.18 8.58 -2.80
N GLN A 201 -15.32 7.57 -2.71
CA GLN A 201 -14.40 7.41 -1.58
C GLN A 201 -13.41 8.58 -1.50
N ARG A 202 -12.86 9.01 -2.63
CA ARG A 202 -11.95 10.17 -2.73
C ARG A 202 -12.64 11.45 -2.26
N ALA A 203 -13.83 11.74 -2.76
CA ALA A 203 -14.60 12.95 -2.45
C ALA A 203 -14.82 13.15 -0.95
N ILE A 204 -15.17 12.08 -0.22
CA ILE A 204 -15.39 12.13 1.23
C ILE A 204 -14.10 12.50 1.99
N VAL A 205 -12.96 11.98 1.53
CA VAL A 205 -11.64 12.28 2.11
C VAL A 205 -11.20 13.70 1.78
N ASP A 206 -11.30 14.09 0.51
CA ASP A 206 -10.89 15.42 0.03
C ASP A 206 -11.69 16.54 0.70
N GLN A 207 -12.98 16.31 0.97
CA GLN A 207 -13.80 17.25 1.75
C GLN A 207 -13.23 17.50 3.16
N ALA A 208 -12.66 16.48 3.81
CA ALA A 208 -12.09 16.60 5.14
C ALA A 208 -10.64 17.09 5.15
N THR A 209 -9.84 16.72 4.14
CA THR A 209 -8.41 17.09 4.08
C THR A 209 -8.16 18.41 3.36
N GLY A 210 -9.12 18.89 2.57
CA GLY A 210 -8.96 20.05 1.70
C GLY A 210 -8.05 19.79 0.49
N PRO A 211 -7.95 20.77 -0.43
CA PRO A 211 -7.21 20.64 -1.66
C PRO A 211 -5.69 20.66 -1.43
N VAL A 212 -4.97 19.93 -2.28
CA VAL A 212 -3.49 19.87 -2.29
C VAL A 212 -2.88 21.24 -2.59
N VAL A 213 -3.49 21.89 -3.58
CA VAL A 213 -2.98 23.10 -4.21
C VAL A 213 -3.44 24.30 -3.37
N PRO A 214 -2.53 25.09 -2.80
CA PRO A 214 -2.88 26.23 -1.95
C PRO A 214 -3.85 27.21 -2.61
N GLU A 215 -3.71 27.41 -3.92
CA GLU A 215 -4.55 28.29 -4.73
C GLU A 215 -6.00 27.80 -4.81
N ALA A 216 -6.22 26.49 -4.68
CA ALA A 216 -7.55 25.90 -4.70
C ALA A 216 -8.28 25.98 -3.35
N ARG A 217 -7.62 26.45 -2.28
CA ARG A 217 -8.24 26.57 -0.95
C ARG A 217 -9.45 27.48 -0.93
N SER A 218 -9.54 28.48 -1.82
CA SER A 218 -10.72 29.34 -1.94
C SER A 218 -11.98 28.60 -2.41
N PHE A 219 -11.82 27.44 -3.06
CA PHE A 219 -12.92 26.60 -3.51
C PHE A 219 -13.32 25.53 -2.47
N HIS A 220 -12.63 25.48 -1.33
CA HIS A 220 -12.94 24.57 -0.24
C HIS A 220 -13.61 25.33 0.91
N SER A 221 -14.71 24.76 1.43
CA SER A 221 -15.43 25.34 2.56
C SER A 221 -15.20 24.51 3.82
N PRO A 222 -14.64 25.11 4.90
CA PRO A 222 -14.43 24.40 6.17
C PRO A 222 -15.75 24.09 6.88
N PRO A 223 -15.77 23.12 7.81
CA PRO A 223 -16.99 22.73 8.52
C PRO A 223 -17.50 23.83 9.46
N THR A 224 -18.71 24.34 9.22
CA THR A 224 -19.30 25.44 10.01
C THR A 224 -20.09 24.94 11.23
N SER A 225 -20.85 23.86 11.08
CA SER A 225 -21.71 23.31 12.14
C SER A 225 -20.96 22.38 13.11
N PRO A 226 -21.45 22.18 14.34
CA PRO A 226 -20.88 21.22 15.28
C PRO A 226 -20.92 19.78 14.75
N GLY A 227 -21.99 19.39 14.05
CA GLY A 227 -22.12 18.06 13.45
C GLY A 227 -21.11 17.82 12.32
N ALA A 228 -20.88 18.82 11.46
CA ALA A 228 -19.88 18.76 10.41
C ALA A 228 -18.46 18.63 10.98
N ARG A 229 -18.10 19.45 11.98
CA ARG A 229 -16.80 19.37 12.68
C ARG A 229 -16.59 18.02 13.34
N ALA A 230 -17.63 17.45 13.93
CA ALA A 230 -17.57 16.13 14.53
C ALA A 230 -17.30 15.03 13.50
N ILE A 231 -17.84 15.09 12.28
CA ILE A 231 -17.47 14.12 11.24
C ILE A 231 -16.06 14.38 10.75
N CYS A 232 -15.76 15.61 10.34
CA CYS A 232 -14.47 16.01 9.78
C CYS A 232 -13.29 15.51 10.66
N SER A 233 -13.37 15.77 11.97
CA SER A 233 -12.31 15.39 12.92
C SER A 233 -12.25 13.89 13.29
N ASN A 234 -13.32 13.13 13.03
CA ASN A 234 -13.42 11.72 13.40
C ASN A 234 -13.34 10.77 12.19
N GLN A 235 -13.01 11.27 11.00
CA GLN A 235 -12.77 10.41 9.85
C GLN A 235 -11.46 9.64 10.02
N LYS A 236 -11.52 8.33 9.78
CA LYS A 236 -10.35 7.45 9.76
C LYS A 236 -10.25 6.85 8.38
N ILE A 237 -9.09 7.01 7.77
CA ILE A 237 -8.75 6.39 6.49
C ILE A 237 -7.64 5.39 6.69
N ARG A 238 -7.55 4.40 5.79
CA ARG A 238 -6.35 3.57 5.71
C ARG A 238 -5.28 4.38 5.00
N SER A 239 -4.18 4.64 5.68
CA SER A 239 -3.00 5.25 5.10
C SER A 239 -1.85 4.25 5.15
N ASP A 240 -1.14 4.16 4.05
CA ASP A 240 0.16 3.51 3.88
C ASP A 240 1.32 4.33 4.47
N SER A 241 1.09 5.58 4.85
CA SER A 241 2.12 6.43 5.49
C SER A 241 2.44 6.06 6.93
N TYR A 242 1.55 5.31 7.58
CA TYR A 242 1.66 5.01 9.00
C TYR A 242 1.45 3.52 9.24
N THR A 243 2.38 2.89 9.96
CA THR A 243 2.25 1.51 10.42
C THR A 243 1.71 1.49 11.85
N SER A 244 0.64 0.75 12.08
CA SER A 244 0.09 0.55 13.43
C SER A 244 0.82 -0.60 14.14
N PHE A 245 1.44 -0.33 15.29
CA PHE A 245 2.09 -1.35 16.11
C PHE A 245 1.24 -1.70 17.34
N ASN A 246 1.25 -2.98 17.73
CA ASN A 246 0.66 -3.40 18.98
C ASN A 246 1.57 -3.00 20.15
N VAL A 247 1.37 -1.80 20.69
CA VAL A 247 2.15 -1.25 21.82
C VAL A 247 2.10 -2.18 23.02
N LEU A 248 0.96 -2.80 23.32
CA LEU A 248 0.83 -3.78 24.41
C LEU A 248 1.75 -4.99 24.16
N GLY A 249 1.75 -5.52 22.94
CA GLY A 249 2.64 -6.62 22.55
C GLY A 249 4.12 -6.27 22.71
N LEU A 250 4.52 -5.08 22.28
CA LEU A 250 5.89 -4.59 22.46
C LEU A 250 6.26 -4.47 23.94
N ILE A 251 5.39 -3.88 24.76
CA ILE A 251 5.62 -3.73 26.21
C ILE A 251 5.77 -5.11 26.86
N LEU A 252 4.91 -6.08 26.51
CA LEU A 252 4.99 -7.44 27.07
C LEU A 252 6.30 -8.15 26.69
N ILE A 253 6.71 -8.07 25.43
CA ILE A 253 7.97 -8.68 24.97
C ILE A 253 9.16 -8.05 25.68
N PHE A 254 9.23 -6.72 25.74
CA PHE A 254 10.35 -6.03 26.38
C PHE A 254 10.38 -6.26 27.89
N SER A 255 9.24 -6.17 28.57
CA SER A 255 9.17 -6.34 30.03
C SER A 255 9.44 -7.77 30.46
N LEU A 256 8.77 -8.76 29.86
CA LEU A 256 8.96 -10.17 30.20
C LEU A 256 10.35 -10.66 29.79
N GLY A 257 10.82 -10.27 28.60
CA GLY A 257 12.17 -10.57 28.13
C GLY A 257 13.24 -9.99 29.04
N SER A 258 13.10 -8.72 29.42
CA SER A 258 14.03 -8.07 30.37
C SER A 258 13.99 -8.75 31.73
N LEU A 259 12.81 -9.13 32.23
CA LEU A 259 12.68 -9.84 33.51
C LEU A 259 13.41 -11.20 33.46
N ILE A 260 13.23 -11.98 32.40
CA ILE A 260 13.91 -13.27 32.22
C ILE A 260 15.44 -13.07 32.16
N MET A 261 15.91 -12.08 31.39
CA MET A 261 17.35 -11.78 31.32
C MET A 261 17.92 -11.32 32.66
N LEU A 262 17.22 -10.46 33.40
CA LEU A 262 17.63 -10.00 34.73
C LEU A 262 17.65 -11.14 35.74
N ILE A 263 16.65 -12.02 35.74
CA ILE A 263 16.64 -13.21 36.58
C ILE A 263 17.85 -14.08 36.25
N SER A 264 18.07 -14.39 34.97
CA SER A 264 19.20 -15.21 34.51
C SER A 264 20.56 -14.62 34.93
N ALA A 265 20.75 -13.31 34.81
CA ALA A 265 22.00 -12.65 35.20
C ALA A 265 22.21 -12.62 36.73
N CYS A 266 21.15 -12.47 37.52
CA CYS A 266 21.23 -12.39 38.98
C CYS A 266 21.33 -13.76 39.65
N LEU A 267 20.74 -14.80 39.05
CA LEU A 267 20.61 -16.14 39.65
C LEU A 267 21.98 -16.74 40.05
N PRO A 268 23.05 -16.70 39.22
CA PRO A 268 24.37 -17.20 39.59
C PRO A 268 24.95 -16.47 40.81
N THR A 269 24.87 -15.14 40.84
CA THR A 269 25.43 -14.34 41.94
C THR A 269 24.69 -14.61 43.26
N VAL A 270 23.37 -14.73 43.21
CA VAL A 270 22.54 -15.00 44.40
C VAL A 270 22.76 -16.43 44.89
N THR A 271 22.74 -17.42 43.99
CA THR A 271 22.94 -18.82 44.37
C THR A 271 24.34 -19.07 44.91
N ALA A 272 25.39 -18.50 44.30
CA ALA A 272 26.75 -18.58 44.81
C ALA A 272 26.86 -18.01 46.23
N ARG A 273 26.28 -16.83 46.50
CA ARG A 273 26.29 -16.24 47.86
C ARG A 273 25.55 -17.10 48.88
N VAL A 274 24.37 -17.62 48.52
CA VAL A 274 23.55 -18.43 49.42
C VAL A 274 24.18 -19.79 49.70
N GLN A 275 24.72 -20.46 48.67
CA GLN A 275 25.37 -21.77 48.82
C GLN A 275 26.69 -21.66 49.59
N ARG A 276 27.52 -20.63 49.34
CA ARG A 276 28.74 -20.38 50.12
C ARG A 276 28.45 -20.24 51.62
N TYR A 277 27.31 -19.66 51.99
CA TYR A 277 26.92 -19.51 53.40
C TYR A 277 26.30 -20.78 54.01
N LYS A 278 25.43 -21.49 53.28
CA LYS A 278 24.68 -22.64 53.83
C LYS A 278 25.37 -23.99 53.67
N ASN A 279 26.08 -24.22 52.58
CA ASN A 279 26.72 -25.51 52.29
C ASN A 279 28.02 -25.30 51.51
N PRO A 280 29.12 -24.96 52.20
CA PRO A 280 30.37 -24.58 51.57
C PRO A 280 30.99 -25.71 50.74
N PHE A 281 30.76 -26.98 51.10
CA PHE A 281 31.28 -28.12 50.34
C PHE A 281 30.64 -28.21 48.95
N ALA A 282 29.30 -28.21 48.90
CA ALA A 282 28.55 -28.25 47.63
C ALA A 282 28.86 -27.04 46.74
N SER A 283 29.11 -25.87 47.34
CA SER A 283 29.52 -24.68 46.60
C SER A 283 30.91 -24.83 45.97
N ILE A 284 31.87 -25.43 46.66
CA ILE A 284 33.21 -25.66 46.11
C ILE A 284 33.14 -26.73 45.02
N GLU A 285 32.40 -27.81 45.24
CA GLU A 285 32.20 -28.87 44.25
C GLU A 285 31.57 -28.35 42.96
N TRP A 286 30.58 -27.46 43.07
CA TRP A 286 29.96 -26.79 41.93
C TRP A 286 30.98 -25.95 41.15
N VAL A 287 31.77 -25.13 41.85
CA VAL A 287 32.81 -24.29 41.22
C VAL A 287 33.90 -25.16 40.58
N THR A 288 34.37 -26.21 41.25
CA THR A 288 35.44 -27.07 40.70
C THR A 288 35.00 -27.89 39.49
N SER A 289 33.69 -28.10 39.34
CA SER A 289 33.10 -28.79 38.19
C SER A 289 32.85 -27.87 37.00
N ASP A 290 33.03 -26.54 37.15
CA ASP A 290 32.89 -25.61 36.04
C ASP A 290 34.04 -25.77 35.03
N THR A 291 33.77 -25.48 33.77
CA THR A 291 34.64 -25.74 32.62
C THR A 291 36.06 -25.15 32.79
N LEU A 292 36.15 -23.90 33.24
CA LEU A 292 37.43 -23.21 33.44
C LEU A 292 38.22 -23.81 34.62
N GLN A 293 37.52 -24.25 35.66
CA GLN A 293 38.13 -24.89 36.83
C GLN A 293 38.59 -26.32 36.52
N LEU A 294 37.86 -27.07 35.70
CA LEU A 294 38.31 -28.37 35.18
C LEU A 294 39.56 -28.21 34.31
N GLN A 295 39.60 -27.19 33.45
CA GLN A 295 40.78 -26.89 32.65
C GLN A 295 41.99 -26.53 33.52
N ARG A 296 41.80 -25.70 34.55
CA ARG A 296 42.83 -25.41 35.57
C ARG A 296 43.35 -26.70 36.18
N LEU A 297 42.48 -27.54 36.72
CA LEU A 297 42.85 -28.79 37.40
C LEU A 297 43.65 -29.72 36.47
N ALA A 298 43.28 -29.80 35.20
CA ALA A 298 44.02 -30.57 34.19
C ALA A 298 45.45 -30.02 33.97
N HIS A 299 45.61 -28.70 33.93
CA HIS A 299 46.94 -28.06 33.76
C HIS A 299 47.78 -28.19 35.02
N GLU A 300 47.17 -27.98 36.19
CA GLU A 300 47.80 -28.09 37.49
C GLU A 300 48.26 -29.53 37.80
N ALA A 301 47.50 -30.55 37.38
CA ALA A 301 47.88 -31.96 37.51
C ALA A 301 49.17 -32.33 36.76
N ILE A 302 49.50 -31.59 35.70
CA ILE A 302 50.73 -31.76 34.91
C ILE A 302 51.81 -30.74 35.33
N GLY A 303 51.54 -29.94 36.37
CA GLY A 303 52.47 -28.95 36.92
C GLY A 303 52.61 -27.69 36.06
N ALA A 304 51.64 -27.38 35.19
CA ALA A 304 51.67 -26.22 34.32
C ALA A 304 50.91 -25.02 34.91
N GLY A 305 51.61 -23.89 35.02
CA GLY A 305 51.09 -22.62 35.55
C GLY A 305 51.01 -22.56 37.08
N GLN A 306 51.13 -21.35 37.64
CA GLN A 306 50.80 -21.07 39.03
C GLN A 306 49.43 -20.40 39.08
N TRP A 307 48.46 -21.09 39.69
CA TRP A 307 47.05 -20.71 39.65
C TRP A 307 46.60 -19.96 40.90
N GLU A 308 45.82 -18.90 40.70
CA GLU A 308 45.16 -18.11 41.72
C GLU A 308 43.63 -18.15 41.49
N GLY A 309 42.83 -17.97 42.56
CA GLY A 309 41.37 -18.08 42.47
C GLY A 309 40.86 -19.51 42.32
N ALA A 310 41.53 -20.49 42.94
CA ALA A 310 41.20 -21.93 42.88
C ALA A 310 39.79 -22.30 43.38
N CYS A 311 39.12 -21.38 44.08
CA CYS A 311 37.75 -21.54 44.60
C CYS A 311 36.76 -20.49 44.05
N ASP A 312 37.15 -19.77 42.99
CA ASP A 312 36.32 -18.76 42.32
C ASP A 312 35.94 -19.20 40.90
N ASP A 313 34.92 -18.59 40.29
CA ASP A 313 34.43 -19.04 38.97
C ASP A 313 35.48 -18.91 37.84
N TYR A 314 36.41 -17.96 37.98
CA TYR A 314 37.40 -17.64 36.95
C TYR A 314 38.83 -17.81 37.49
N PRO A 315 39.46 -18.98 37.31
CA PRO A 315 40.85 -19.18 37.72
C PRO A 315 41.80 -18.38 36.84
N ARG A 316 42.87 -17.86 37.43
CA ARG A 316 43.85 -17.00 36.74
C ARG A 316 45.26 -17.51 36.95
N THR A 317 46.09 -17.44 35.93
CA THR A 317 47.53 -17.66 36.07
C THR A 317 48.26 -16.36 36.39
N ARG A 318 49.48 -16.47 36.93
CA ARG A 318 50.34 -15.30 37.10
C ARG A 318 50.83 -14.80 35.75
N LYS A 319 51.13 -13.51 35.71
CA LYS A 319 51.64 -12.85 34.51
C LYS A 319 52.97 -13.48 34.10
N GLY A 320 53.00 -14.07 32.90
CA GLY A 320 54.19 -14.71 32.32
C GLY A 320 54.25 -16.23 32.48
N ASP A 321 53.27 -16.85 33.14
CA ASP A 321 53.18 -18.31 33.22
C ASP A 321 52.76 -18.92 31.89
N LEU A 322 53.36 -20.07 31.58
CA LEU A 322 53.06 -20.85 30.40
C LEU A 322 52.05 -21.95 30.74
N LEU A 323 51.01 -22.09 29.92
CA LEU A 323 50.02 -23.16 30.02
C LEU A 323 50.53 -24.45 29.36
N ALA A 324 49.97 -25.59 29.78
CA ALA A 324 50.26 -26.87 29.15
C ALA A 324 49.87 -26.85 27.66
N VAL A 325 50.66 -27.51 26.83
CA VAL A 325 50.41 -27.64 25.40
C VAL A 325 49.96 -29.07 25.13
N ILE A 326 49.08 -29.24 24.14
CA ILE A 326 48.66 -30.58 23.69
C ILE A 326 49.82 -31.21 22.91
N ASP A 327 50.29 -32.35 23.38
CA ASP A 327 51.20 -33.24 22.68
C ASP A 327 50.39 -34.20 21.80
N ILE A 328 50.65 -34.15 20.50
CA ILE A 328 50.00 -34.96 19.46
C ILE A 328 50.93 -36.02 18.88
N SER A 329 52.05 -36.32 19.55
CA SER A 329 53.01 -37.33 19.09
C SER A 329 52.36 -38.71 18.86
N ASP A 330 51.34 -39.05 19.65
CA ASP A 330 50.39 -40.11 19.34
C ASP A 330 49.07 -39.50 18.83
N GLY A 331 48.84 -39.57 17.53
CA GLY A 331 47.65 -39.02 16.89
C GLY A 331 46.32 -39.67 17.34
N LYS A 332 46.36 -40.82 18.03
CA LYS A 332 45.17 -41.47 18.60
C LYS A 332 44.97 -41.20 20.09
N HIS A 333 45.93 -40.56 20.76
CA HIS A 333 45.87 -40.27 22.19
C HIS A 333 46.58 -38.95 22.54
N PRO A 334 45.96 -37.80 22.23
CA PRO A 334 46.53 -36.50 22.58
C PRO A 334 46.52 -36.29 24.09
N VAL A 335 47.65 -35.85 24.64
CA VAL A 335 47.83 -35.60 26.09
C VAL A 335 48.35 -34.20 26.33
N LEU A 336 48.01 -33.61 27.48
CA LEU A 336 48.57 -32.32 27.88
C LEU A 336 50.00 -32.52 28.43
N ARG A 337 50.93 -31.63 28.09
CA ARG A 337 52.33 -31.67 28.54
C ARG A 337 52.79 -30.31 29.06
N ALA A 338 53.63 -30.32 30.10
CA ALA A 338 54.19 -29.10 30.69
C ALA A 338 55.21 -28.38 29.76
N PRO A 339 55.31 -27.04 29.81
CA PRO A 339 56.17 -26.22 28.94
C PRO A 339 57.70 -26.47 29.03
N GLY A 340 58.17 -27.35 29.92
CA GLY A 340 59.59 -27.67 30.09
C GLY A 340 60.07 -28.99 29.47
N GLU A 341 59.17 -29.82 28.95
CA GLU A 341 59.47 -31.19 28.48
C GLU A 341 59.47 -31.36 26.94
N ILE A 342 59.64 -30.27 26.18
CA ILE A 342 59.74 -30.35 24.72
C ILE A 342 61.11 -30.96 24.35
N ARG A 343 61.22 -32.29 24.37
CA ARG A 343 62.22 -33.01 23.57
C ARG A 343 61.70 -33.03 22.13
N VAL A 344 62.18 -32.09 21.32
CA VAL A 344 61.96 -32.08 19.88
C VAL A 344 62.46 -33.44 19.32
N PRO A 345 61.60 -34.25 18.69
CA PRO A 345 62.05 -35.41 17.94
C PRO A 345 62.91 -34.95 16.77
N LYS A 346 64.14 -35.46 16.68
CA LYS A 346 64.93 -35.36 15.46
C LYS A 346 64.26 -36.20 14.37
N ASP A 347 64.17 -35.59 13.20
CA ASP A 347 63.91 -36.15 11.86
C ASP A 347 62.54 -35.86 11.26
N VAL A 348 62.44 -34.68 10.64
CA VAL A 348 61.76 -34.55 9.35
C VAL A 348 62.76 -33.92 8.39
N LYS A 349 63.21 -34.74 7.43
CA LYS A 349 64.10 -34.32 6.35
C LYS A 349 63.44 -33.20 5.55
N HIS A 350 64.22 -32.14 5.32
CA HIS A 350 63.93 -31.11 4.33
C HIS A 350 63.68 -31.73 2.95
N ALA A 351 62.55 -31.35 2.35
CA ALA A 351 62.43 -31.21 0.91
C ALA A 351 61.91 -29.80 0.65
N GLU A 352 62.81 -28.90 0.26
CA GLU A 352 62.48 -27.61 -0.33
C GLU A 352 61.83 -27.83 -1.71
N GLY A 353 60.83 -27.01 -2.05
CA GLY A 353 60.30 -26.98 -3.40
C GLY A 353 58.93 -26.32 -3.58
N GLN A 354 58.94 -24.99 -3.61
CA GLN A 354 58.24 -24.19 -4.62
C GLN A 354 56.74 -23.86 -4.43
N GLY A 355 56.51 -22.61 -3.97
CA GLY A 355 55.51 -21.64 -4.43
C GLY A 355 54.05 -22.06 -4.60
N ASP A 356 53.15 -21.49 -3.78
CA ASP A 356 52.14 -20.58 -4.33
C ASP A 356 51.49 -19.73 -3.24
N GLU A 357 51.37 -18.45 -3.55
CA GLU A 357 50.83 -17.39 -2.70
C GLU A 357 49.30 -17.37 -2.85
N LYS A 358 48.55 -17.75 -1.81
CA LYS A 358 47.10 -17.47 -1.72
C LYS A 358 46.75 -16.86 -0.36
N ARG A 359 46.75 -15.52 -0.33
CA ARG A 359 45.98 -14.75 0.65
C ARG A 359 44.49 -14.98 0.38
N VAL A 360 43.81 -15.57 1.35
CA VAL A 360 42.35 -15.61 1.41
C VAL A 360 41.87 -14.26 1.93
N SER A 361 41.13 -13.53 1.08
CA SER A 361 40.41 -12.31 1.42
C SER A 361 39.03 -12.67 1.99
N GLU A 362 38.86 -12.55 3.31
CA GLU A 362 37.54 -12.56 3.96
C GLU A 362 37.32 -11.21 4.65
N GLU A 363 37.02 -10.18 3.87
CA GLU A 363 36.55 -8.91 4.45
C GLU A 363 35.79 -8.06 3.42
N GLN A 364 34.73 -8.60 2.79
CA GLN A 364 33.87 -7.76 1.93
C GLN A 364 32.49 -8.37 1.64
N ARG A 365 31.79 -8.86 2.68
CA ARG A 365 30.41 -9.34 2.52
C ARG A 365 29.53 -9.06 3.73
N LYS A 366 29.52 -7.82 4.23
CA LYS A 366 28.54 -7.40 5.24
C LYS A 366 27.90 -6.00 5.08
N ASP A 367 28.22 -5.23 4.04
CA ASP A 367 27.65 -3.88 3.90
C ASP A 367 26.53 -3.71 2.86
N SER A 368 26.24 -4.71 1.99
CA SER A 368 25.18 -4.53 0.97
C SER A 368 23.78 -4.97 1.41
N ALA A 369 23.64 -5.63 2.57
CA ALA A 369 22.34 -6.14 3.04
C ALA A 369 21.60 -5.14 3.94
N GLN A 370 22.31 -4.14 4.48
CA GLN A 370 21.74 -3.21 5.47
C GLN A 370 21.17 -1.94 4.83
N GLU A 371 21.56 -1.59 3.60
CA GLU A 371 20.96 -0.48 2.84
C GLU A 371 19.66 -0.86 2.11
N SER A 372 19.39 -2.15 1.88
CA SER A 372 18.19 -2.60 1.15
C SER A 372 16.90 -2.61 1.98
N LEU A 373 16.98 -2.45 3.31
CA LEU A 373 15.81 -2.50 4.20
C LEU A 373 15.27 -1.13 4.64
N LEU A 374 15.92 -0.03 4.20
CA LEU A 374 15.55 1.33 4.60
C LEU A 374 14.98 2.20 3.47
N SER A 375 14.93 1.68 2.24
CA SER A 375 14.25 2.30 1.11
C SER A 375 12.86 1.68 0.91
N VAL A 376 11.99 1.78 1.92
CA VAL A 376 10.55 1.75 1.65
C VAL A 376 10.23 3.13 1.11
N GLU A 377 10.23 3.23 -0.21
CA GLU A 377 9.79 4.43 -0.92
C GLU A 377 8.31 4.61 -0.60
N LEU A 378 8.03 5.44 0.41
CA LEU A 378 6.68 5.89 0.71
C LEU A 378 6.16 6.55 -0.58
N PRO A 379 5.03 6.08 -1.15
CA PRO A 379 4.46 6.72 -2.32
C PRO A 379 4.29 8.20 -2.01
N ARG A 380 4.79 9.11 -2.86
CA ARG A 380 4.68 10.57 -2.65
C ARG A 380 3.27 11.04 -2.26
N ILE A 381 2.25 10.34 -2.76
CA ILE A 381 0.83 10.54 -2.47
C ILE A 381 0.52 10.37 -0.98
N SER A 382 1.17 9.41 -0.32
CA SER A 382 0.96 9.07 1.08
C SER A 382 1.45 10.19 2.01
N LEU A 383 2.67 10.68 1.77
CA LEU A 383 3.29 11.74 2.56
C LEU A 383 2.50 13.05 2.47
N GLU A 384 2.03 13.41 1.28
CA GLU A 384 1.18 14.59 1.10
C GLU A 384 -0.14 14.46 1.86
N LEU A 385 -0.78 13.29 1.81
CA LEU A 385 -2.02 13.04 2.54
C LEU A 385 -1.82 13.21 4.06
N SER A 386 -0.69 12.72 4.58
CA SER A 386 -0.32 12.85 5.99
C SER A 386 -0.16 14.30 6.45
N HIS A 387 0.43 15.16 5.60
CA HIS A 387 0.56 16.59 5.86
C HIS A 387 -0.80 17.32 5.84
N ARG A 388 -1.75 16.89 5.00
CA ARG A 388 -3.09 17.50 4.93
C ARG A 388 -3.90 17.26 6.20
N PHE A 389 -3.82 16.08 6.81
CA PHE A 389 -4.47 15.81 8.11
C PHE A 389 -3.88 16.65 9.24
N ALA A 390 -2.60 17.02 9.18
CA ALA A 390 -1.94 17.84 10.19
C ALA A 390 -2.25 19.35 10.07
N ALA A 391 -2.75 19.81 8.91
CA ALA A 391 -2.90 21.23 8.58
C ALA A 391 -4.20 21.89 9.12
N GLY A 392 -5.02 21.18 9.88
CA GLY A 392 -6.18 21.78 10.59
C GLY A 392 -7.29 22.29 9.68
N VAL A 393 -7.67 21.51 8.66
CA VAL A 393 -8.87 21.79 7.83
C VAL A 393 -10.16 21.48 8.61
N CYS A 394 -10.05 20.54 9.55
CA CYS A 394 -10.94 20.35 10.69
C CYS A 394 -10.24 20.90 11.96
#